data_AF-A0A961VKU8-F1
#
_entry.id   AF-A0A961VKU8-F1
#
_cell.length_a   1.000
_cell.length_b   1.000
_cell.length_c   1.000
_cell.angle_alpha   90.00
_cell.angle_beta   90.00
_cell.angle_gamma   90.00
#
_symmetry.space_group_name_H-M   'P 1'
#
loop_
_entity.id
_entity.type
_entity.pdbx_description
1 polymer ?
#
loop_
_entity_poly.entity_id
_entity_poly.type
_entity_poly.pdbx_seq_one_letter_code
_entity_poly.pdbx_strand_id
1 'polypeptide(L)'
;MLSLRVLACLLCATVLMGTTASHGQEPRFVRESLQTFVKDPAKLTSLLRGVWVMKSRNSAPKDSPEYRTSWEYWSAIHGYPGSTSPSGTLAAVKAGLTSRFPDDAPLLAGYFAGLKDLVPPPDPPGLADGVWATCEHSTPFFLAWHRMFLYYFERVLRDASGDPGFALPYWDYTNDSVDPSQPANAPARIPVIFVAERLKTSGGDIDNPLFERRRTPGFGSAVHLDVLQTDVDSTLLIDDFLGFQNSLDGGLHGFIHCAVGNRCLAPYIGLVPFSGNDPVFWHHHANIDRLWDCWMVLHGADKLPRDVPAWMDRQFEFVDEHGSPVSMQVSELFDPDGPIDYTYDNIDHCLRDETSAPSDGIAFINDVGEATTMEVASREEVSISGTDQTFLLANAFPEGSDAFLFAERPSILQPTRSTLRLEGVRIEGPPGSTVQIQLVNEGSSQRAFVGVLSFFADFDHAQHGASEEGRNFVFDVSAQIQQLSAERVTGGGIGVAFVASNGVVGDAPGVDAAGYEAAQLRIRKIAIDVTSTSEPIDLK
;
A
#
# COMPACT_ATOMS: atom_id res chain seq x y z
N MET A 1 44.14 57.35 -45.11
CA MET A 1 43.54 57.02 -46.41
C MET A 1 42.20 56.34 -46.20
N LEU A 2 41.33 56.37 -47.21
CA LEU A 2 39.92 55.94 -47.19
C LEU A 2 39.70 54.44 -46.91
N SER A 3 38.63 54.13 -46.15
CA SER A 3 37.59 53.09 -46.43
C SER A 3 37.99 51.59 -46.34
N LEU A 4 37.13 50.59 -46.08
CA LEU A 4 35.69 50.42 -45.78
C LEU A 4 35.57 49.68 -44.41
N ARG A 5 34.57 49.79 -43.53
CA ARG A 5 33.08 49.64 -43.59
C ARG A 5 32.52 48.20 -43.70
N VAL A 6 31.53 47.95 -42.82
CA VAL A 6 30.53 46.84 -42.76
C VAL A 6 31.07 45.50 -42.20
N LEU A 7 30.38 44.74 -41.33
CA LEU A 7 29.03 44.85 -40.74
C LEU A 7 29.05 44.89 -39.17
N ALA A 8 28.23 44.08 -38.48
CA ALA A 8 28.08 43.97 -37.01
C ALA A 8 27.65 42.53 -36.60
N CYS A 9 27.83 42.17 -35.32
CA CYS A 9 27.10 41.08 -34.67
C CYS A 9 26.82 41.44 -33.20
N LEU A 10 25.69 41.01 -32.66
CA LEU A 10 25.19 41.33 -31.31
C LEU A 10 25.30 40.12 -30.36
N LEU A 11 25.22 40.40 -29.05
CA LEU A 11 25.12 39.43 -27.93
C LEU A 11 26.41 38.61 -27.68
N CYS A 12 26.69 38.12 -26.47
CA CYS A 12 25.87 38.06 -25.24
C CYS A 12 26.73 38.33 -23.99
N ALA A 13 26.11 38.78 -22.89
CA ALA A 13 26.79 38.96 -21.61
C ALA A 13 26.84 37.63 -20.84
N THR A 14 28.04 37.13 -20.55
CA THR A 14 28.24 35.94 -19.71
C THR A 14 28.04 36.28 -18.24
N VAL A 15 26.96 35.77 -17.64
CA VAL A 15 26.81 35.65 -16.18
C VAL A 15 27.55 34.39 -15.74
N LEU A 16 28.53 34.54 -14.85
CA LEU A 16 29.14 33.41 -14.14
C LEU A 16 28.15 32.91 -13.08
N MET A 17 27.54 31.74 -13.30
CA MET A 17 26.96 30.95 -12.23
C MET A 17 28.02 29.97 -11.73
N GLY A 18 28.29 29.99 -10.42
CA GLY A 18 29.20 29.06 -9.78
C GLY A 18 28.59 27.67 -9.68
N THR A 19 29.31 26.65 -10.12
CA THR A 19 28.90 25.25 -10.00
C THR A 19 29.14 24.75 -8.57
N THR A 20 28.09 24.66 -7.77
CA THR A 20 28.07 23.75 -6.60
C THR A 20 27.93 22.32 -7.13
N ALA A 21 29.01 21.54 -7.07
CA ALA A 21 28.99 20.16 -7.52
C ALA A 21 28.32 19.25 -6.48
N SER A 22 27.05 18.90 -6.69
CA SER A 22 26.39 17.80 -5.98
C SER A 22 27.02 16.48 -6.40
N HIS A 23 27.71 15.81 -5.47
CA HIS A 23 28.20 14.45 -5.65
C HIS A 23 27.16 13.47 -5.11
N GLY A 24 26.22 13.12 -6.00
CA GLY A 24 25.36 11.95 -5.90
C GLY A 24 25.18 11.44 -7.33
N GLN A 25 25.05 10.12 -7.52
CA GLN A 25 24.89 9.58 -8.87
C GLN A 25 23.49 9.95 -9.40
N GLU A 26 23.43 10.66 -10.54
CA GLU A 26 22.15 10.96 -11.21
C GLU A 26 21.37 9.66 -11.45
N PRO A 27 20.05 9.60 -11.15
CA PRO A 27 19.25 8.39 -11.33
C PRO A 27 19.37 7.85 -12.75
N ARG A 28 19.81 6.59 -12.86
CA ARG A 28 20.03 5.91 -14.13
C ARG A 28 18.70 5.48 -14.77
N PHE A 29 17.73 5.13 -13.94
CA PHE A 29 16.42 4.63 -14.36
C PHE A 29 15.31 5.55 -13.83
N VAL A 30 14.22 5.66 -14.60
CA VAL A 30 13.00 6.37 -14.20
C VAL A 30 11.84 5.39 -14.30
N ARG A 31 11.23 5.06 -13.16
CA ARG A 31 9.99 4.30 -13.09
C ARG A 31 8.83 5.24 -13.41
N GLU A 32 8.18 5.01 -14.55
CA GLU A 32 7.04 5.82 -14.99
C GLU A 32 5.71 5.16 -14.61
N SER A 33 4.62 5.94 -14.60
CA SER A 33 3.29 5.37 -14.34
C SER A 33 2.93 4.33 -15.41
N LEU A 34 2.25 3.24 -15.02
CA LEU A 34 1.78 2.21 -15.94
C LEU A 34 0.93 2.81 -17.08
N GLN A 35 0.15 3.84 -16.79
CA GLN A 35 -0.68 4.57 -17.74
C GLN A 35 0.16 5.33 -18.78
N THR A 36 1.40 5.72 -18.48
CA THR A 36 2.38 6.26 -19.43
C THR A 36 3.15 5.15 -20.13
N PHE A 37 3.70 4.19 -19.38
CA PHE A 37 4.52 3.08 -19.86
C PHE A 37 3.86 2.31 -21.01
N VAL A 38 2.58 1.96 -20.88
CA VAL A 38 1.87 1.14 -21.89
C VAL A 38 1.56 1.87 -23.19
N LYS A 39 1.77 3.20 -23.26
CA LYS A 39 1.64 3.98 -24.50
C LYS A 39 2.82 3.75 -25.45
N ASP A 40 3.95 3.25 -24.96
CA ASP A 40 5.09 2.83 -25.77
C ASP A 40 5.04 1.30 -26.03
N PRO A 41 4.79 0.85 -27.29
CA PRO A 41 4.75 -0.57 -27.61
C PRO A 41 6.07 -1.30 -27.40
N ALA A 42 7.21 -0.60 -27.43
CA ALA A 42 8.52 -1.21 -27.16
C ALA A 42 8.66 -1.55 -25.68
N LYS A 43 8.37 -0.59 -24.78
CA LYS A 43 8.38 -0.80 -23.33
C LYS A 43 7.42 -1.92 -22.91
N LEU A 44 6.19 -1.90 -23.44
CA LEU A 44 5.22 -2.98 -23.21
C LEU A 44 5.75 -4.34 -23.70
N THR A 45 6.44 -4.38 -24.85
CA THR A 45 7.06 -5.62 -25.36
C THR A 45 8.19 -6.10 -24.44
N SER A 46 9.01 -5.20 -23.89
CA SER A 46 10.06 -5.54 -22.91
C SER A 46 9.47 -6.15 -21.64
N LEU A 47 8.42 -5.53 -21.06
CA LEU A 47 7.70 -6.07 -19.89
C LEU A 47 7.13 -7.46 -20.16
N LEU A 48 6.39 -7.62 -21.26
CA LEU A 48 5.77 -8.90 -21.64
C LEU A 48 6.83 -10.00 -21.83
N ARG A 49 7.96 -9.68 -22.49
CA ARG A 49 9.05 -10.64 -22.67
C ARG A 49 9.70 -11.00 -21.35
N GLY A 50 10.01 -10.02 -20.49
CA GLY A 50 10.66 -10.26 -19.20
C GLY A 50 9.84 -11.21 -18.32
N VAL A 51 8.54 -10.92 -18.16
CA VAL A 51 7.63 -11.79 -17.38
C VAL A 51 7.50 -13.18 -18.02
N TRP A 52 7.42 -13.27 -19.35
CA TRP A 52 7.37 -14.56 -20.05
C TRP A 52 8.64 -15.38 -19.84
N VAL A 53 9.82 -14.77 -19.96
CA VAL A 53 11.12 -15.42 -19.75
C VAL A 53 11.25 -15.89 -18.31
N MET A 54 11.00 -15.02 -17.32
CA MET A 54 11.02 -15.41 -15.90
C MET A 54 10.06 -16.57 -15.59
N LYS A 55 8.85 -16.57 -16.17
CA LYS A 55 7.90 -17.69 -16.01
C LYS A 55 8.37 -18.97 -16.71
N SER A 56 9.07 -18.87 -17.84
CA SER A 56 9.66 -20.05 -18.51
C SER A 56 10.76 -20.72 -17.65
N ARG A 57 11.57 -19.90 -16.96
CA ARG A 57 12.63 -20.34 -16.03
C ARG A 57 12.09 -21.14 -14.83
N ASN A 58 10.79 -21.11 -14.52
CA ASN A 58 10.19 -21.94 -13.46
C ASN A 58 10.43 -23.46 -13.67
N SER A 59 10.65 -23.86 -14.94
CA SER A 59 10.92 -25.25 -15.35
C SER A 59 12.42 -25.61 -15.38
N ALA A 60 13.31 -24.67 -15.07
CA ALA A 60 14.73 -24.95 -14.97
C ALA A 60 15.06 -25.91 -13.81
N PRO A 61 16.22 -26.59 -13.81
CA PRO A 61 16.65 -27.42 -12.69
C PRO A 61 16.62 -26.62 -11.38
N LYS A 62 16.01 -27.16 -10.32
CA LYS A 62 15.74 -26.39 -9.09
C LYS A 62 17.03 -25.94 -8.37
N ASP A 63 18.13 -26.62 -8.61
CA ASP A 63 19.49 -26.28 -8.15
C ASP A 63 20.23 -25.27 -9.05
N SER A 64 19.66 -24.85 -10.18
CA SER A 64 20.33 -23.96 -11.13
C SER A 64 20.21 -22.46 -10.76
N PRO A 65 21.21 -21.64 -11.13
CA PRO A 65 21.08 -20.18 -11.07
C PRO A 65 19.92 -19.65 -11.93
N GLU A 66 19.65 -20.30 -13.06
CA GLU A 66 18.51 -19.97 -13.92
C GLU A 66 17.17 -20.08 -13.17
N TYR A 67 16.96 -21.13 -12.37
CA TYR A 67 15.78 -21.25 -11.53
C TYR A 67 15.70 -20.16 -10.45
N ARG A 68 16.84 -19.73 -9.88
CA ARG A 68 16.88 -18.60 -8.92
C ARG A 68 16.52 -17.25 -9.56
N THR A 69 16.59 -17.15 -10.89
CA THR A 69 16.08 -16.00 -11.69
C THR A 69 14.68 -16.23 -12.27
N SER A 70 13.92 -17.20 -11.74
CA SER A 70 12.56 -17.54 -12.20
C SER A 70 11.45 -16.80 -11.44
N TRP A 71 10.27 -16.70 -12.07
CA TRP A 71 9.10 -16.07 -11.46
C TRP A 71 8.64 -16.79 -10.19
N GLU A 72 8.69 -18.12 -10.17
CA GLU A 72 8.33 -18.94 -9.01
C GLU A 72 9.29 -18.71 -7.84
N TYR A 73 10.60 -18.63 -8.09
CA TYR A 73 11.60 -18.35 -7.05
C TYR A 73 11.45 -16.94 -6.47
N TRP A 74 11.27 -15.93 -7.33
CA TRP A 74 11.07 -14.55 -6.89
C TRP A 74 9.75 -14.33 -6.15
N SER A 75 8.69 -15.03 -6.56
CA SER A 75 7.43 -15.04 -5.80
C SER A 75 7.60 -15.68 -4.41
N ALA A 76 8.40 -16.74 -4.32
CA ALA A 76 8.64 -17.48 -3.08
C ALA A 76 9.55 -16.74 -2.08
N ILE A 77 10.38 -15.78 -2.52
CA ILE A 77 11.09 -14.83 -1.63
C ILE A 77 10.08 -14.10 -0.73
N HIS A 78 9.00 -13.59 -1.33
CA HIS A 78 7.90 -12.99 -0.58
C HIS A 78 7.15 -14.03 0.26
N GLY A 79 6.65 -15.10 -0.36
CA GLY A 79 5.97 -16.17 0.36
C GLY A 79 5.58 -17.34 -0.54
N TYR A 80 5.46 -18.52 0.06
CA TYR A 80 5.06 -19.75 -0.63
C TYR A 80 4.24 -20.67 0.29
N PRO A 81 3.30 -21.48 -0.24
CA PRO A 81 2.77 -22.63 0.50
C PRO A 81 3.79 -23.78 0.48
N GLY A 82 4.05 -24.42 1.61
CA GLY A 82 4.94 -25.58 1.67
C GLY A 82 5.13 -26.16 3.07
N SER A 83 5.66 -27.38 3.17
CA SER A 83 5.86 -28.07 4.45
C SER A 83 6.92 -27.45 5.35
N THR A 84 7.83 -26.65 4.78
CA THR A 84 8.83 -25.84 5.51
C THR A 84 8.46 -24.35 5.58
N SER A 85 7.36 -23.94 4.94
CA SER A 85 6.95 -22.53 4.93
C SER A 85 6.42 -22.09 6.30
N PRO A 86 6.72 -20.86 6.75
CA PRO A 86 6.03 -20.26 7.90
C PRO A 86 4.53 -20.06 7.66
N SER A 87 4.05 -20.07 6.41
CA SER A 87 2.62 -20.05 6.07
C SER A 87 1.98 -21.45 5.97
N GLY A 88 2.76 -22.51 6.20
CA GLY A 88 2.29 -23.88 6.13
C GLY A 88 1.96 -24.34 4.70
N THR A 89 1.32 -25.51 4.60
CA THR A 89 0.99 -26.12 3.30
C THR A 89 -0.27 -25.54 2.68
N LEU A 90 -0.39 -25.67 1.36
CA LEU A 90 -1.59 -25.39 0.57
C LEU A 90 -2.86 -26.01 1.18
N ALA A 91 -2.72 -27.22 1.74
CA ALA A 91 -3.81 -27.92 2.42
C ALA A 91 -4.18 -27.27 3.76
N ALA A 92 -3.19 -26.78 4.52
CA ALA A 92 -3.40 -26.06 5.78
C ALA A 92 -4.04 -24.69 5.54
N VAL A 93 -3.48 -23.88 4.63
CA VAL A 93 -4.04 -22.60 4.15
C VAL A 93 -5.51 -22.76 3.76
N LYS A 94 -5.80 -23.69 2.85
CA LYS A 94 -7.16 -23.93 2.37
C LYS A 94 -8.09 -24.40 3.49
N ALA A 95 -7.61 -25.24 4.41
CA ALA A 95 -8.40 -25.70 5.55
C ALA A 95 -8.71 -24.56 6.53
N GLY A 96 -7.75 -23.66 6.80
CA GLY A 96 -7.94 -22.47 7.62
C GLY A 96 -9.02 -21.56 7.04
N LEU A 97 -8.88 -21.17 5.77
CA LEU A 97 -9.88 -20.36 5.06
C LEU A 97 -11.25 -21.05 5.00
N THR A 98 -11.30 -22.36 4.71
CA THR A 98 -12.57 -23.11 4.67
C THR A 98 -13.22 -23.24 6.05
N SER A 99 -12.42 -23.36 7.12
CA SER A 99 -12.94 -23.42 8.50
C SER A 99 -13.44 -22.07 9.00
N ARG A 100 -12.86 -20.97 8.53
CA ARG A 100 -13.27 -19.60 8.89
C ARG A 100 -14.44 -19.11 8.03
N PHE A 101 -14.51 -19.55 6.78
CA PHE A 101 -15.48 -19.14 5.76
C PHE A 101 -16.17 -20.37 5.13
N PRO A 102 -16.97 -21.13 5.89
CA PRO A 102 -17.55 -22.39 5.42
C PRO A 102 -18.49 -22.23 4.22
N ASP A 103 -19.21 -21.10 4.14
CA ASP A 103 -20.12 -20.81 3.02
C ASP A 103 -19.36 -20.53 1.70
N ASP A 104 -18.11 -20.08 1.79
CA ASP A 104 -17.22 -19.82 0.65
C ASP A 104 -16.45 -21.06 0.17
N ALA A 105 -16.63 -22.22 0.80
CA ALA A 105 -15.93 -23.46 0.44
C ALA A 105 -15.98 -23.81 -1.06
N PRO A 106 -17.08 -23.62 -1.81
CA PRO A 106 -17.12 -23.84 -3.26
C PRO A 106 -16.24 -22.85 -4.05
N LEU A 107 -16.22 -21.58 -3.64
CA LEU A 107 -15.42 -20.52 -4.26
C LEU A 107 -13.92 -20.78 -4.02
N LEU A 108 -13.54 -21.06 -2.77
CA LEU A 108 -12.19 -21.46 -2.37
C LEU A 108 -11.74 -22.71 -3.14
N ALA A 109 -12.61 -23.70 -3.37
CA ALA A 109 -12.26 -24.88 -4.15
C ALA A 109 -11.86 -24.55 -5.61
N GLY A 110 -12.52 -23.58 -6.25
CA GLY A 110 -12.15 -23.09 -7.58
C GLY A 110 -10.86 -22.28 -7.59
N TYR A 111 -10.67 -21.40 -6.60
CA TYR A 111 -9.48 -20.57 -6.46
C TYR A 111 -8.18 -21.37 -6.27
N PHE A 112 -8.20 -22.35 -5.36
CA PHE A 112 -7.03 -23.19 -5.09
C PHE A 112 -6.79 -24.28 -6.16
N ALA A 113 -7.61 -24.36 -7.21
CA ALA A 113 -7.45 -25.34 -8.27
C ALA A 113 -6.15 -25.13 -9.08
N GLY A 114 -5.37 -26.20 -9.20
CA GLY A 114 -4.10 -26.24 -9.93
C GLY A 114 -2.88 -25.68 -9.17
N LEU A 115 -3.07 -25.17 -7.95
CA LEU A 115 -1.98 -24.75 -7.07
C LEU A 115 -1.28 -25.97 -6.45
N LYS A 116 -0.04 -25.77 -5.99
CA LYS A 116 0.83 -26.79 -5.40
C LYS A 116 1.66 -26.18 -4.28
N ASP A 117 2.07 -27.01 -3.32
CA ASP A 117 3.16 -26.68 -2.41
C ASP A 117 4.48 -26.52 -3.19
N LEU A 118 5.31 -25.56 -2.78
CA LEU A 118 6.70 -25.44 -3.19
C LEU A 118 7.62 -26.08 -2.14
N VAL A 119 8.81 -26.48 -2.60
CA VAL A 119 9.90 -26.99 -1.76
C VAL A 119 11.11 -26.08 -2.02
N PRO A 120 11.74 -25.52 -0.98
CA PRO A 120 12.97 -24.74 -1.13
C PRO A 120 14.03 -25.50 -1.94
N PRO A 121 14.64 -24.87 -2.97
CA PRO A 121 15.70 -25.53 -3.72
C PRO A 121 16.95 -25.74 -2.85
N PRO A 122 17.65 -26.88 -3.01
CA PRO A 122 18.76 -27.27 -2.14
C PRO A 122 20.11 -26.62 -2.50
N ASP A 123 20.18 -25.79 -3.55
CA ASP A 123 21.42 -25.14 -4.00
C ASP A 123 21.26 -23.61 -4.19
N PRO A 124 22.24 -22.80 -3.73
CA PRO A 124 23.31 -23.19 -2.80
C PRO A 124 22.71 -23.65 -1.46
N PRO A 125 23.32 -24.62 -0.76
CA PRO A 125 22.77 -25.15 0.48
C PRO A 125 22.48 -24.06 1.51
N GLY A 126 21.23 -23.98 1.96
CA GLY A 126 20.75 -22.99 2.93
C GLY A 126 20.33 -21.63 2.34
N LEU A 127 20.60 -21.33 1.06
CA LEU A 127 20.23 -20.02 0.50
C LEU A 127 18.72 -19.81 0.51
N ALA A 128 17.96 -20.79 0.02
CA ALA A 128 16.50 -20.69 -0.02
C ALA A 128 15.89 -20.59 1.39
N ASP A 129 16.50 -21.21 2.40
CA ASP A 129 16.06 -21.10 3.79
C ASP A 129 16.32 -19.70 4.38
N GLY A 130 17.28 -18.94 3.80
CA GLY A 130 17.60 -17.56 4.18
C GLY A 130 16.83 -16.47 3.41
N VAL A 131 16.25 -16.79 2.24
CA VAL A 131 15.56 -15.79 1.38
C VAL A 131 14.09 -16.08 1.12
N TRP A 132 13.60 -17.33 1.18
CA TRP A 132 12.19 -17.65 0.93
C TRP A 132 11.28 -17.39 2.14
N ALA A 133 10.08 -16.85 1.87
CA ALA A 133 9.10 -16.42 2.86
C ALA A 133 9.67 -15.45 3.92
N THR A 134 10.45 -14.47 3.48
CA THR A 134 11.13 -13.48 4.32
C THR A 134 10.49 -12.08 4.27
N CYS A 135 9.31 -11.93 3.64
CA CYS A 135 8.65 -10.62 3.57
C CYS A 135 8.33 -10.05 4.95
N GLU A 136 8.65 -8.77 5.11
CA GLU A 136 8.41 -8.00 6.32
C GLU A 136 7.03 -7.33 6.22
N HIS A 137 6.07 -7.76 7.04
CA HIS A 137 4.70 -7.20 7.15
C HIS A 137 4.36 -6.92 8.60
N SER A 138 3.73 -5.76 8.88
CA SER A 138 3.45 -5.29 10.25
C SER A 138 4.71 -5.23 11.13
N THR A 139 5.86 -4.91 10.52
CA THR A 139 7.16 -4.70 11.17
C THR A 139 7.72 -3.33 10.76
N PRO A 140 8.72 -2.76 11.47
CA PRO A 140 9.33 -1.49 11.08
C PRO A 140 10.16 -1.57 9.78
N PHE A 141 10.21 -2.73 9.12
CA PHE A 141 11.01 -2.97 7.90
C PHE A 141 10.20 -3.09 6.62
N PHE A 142 8.86 -3.00 6.67
CA PHE A 142 7.97 -3.18 5.51
C PHE A 142 8.45 -2.43 4.25
N LEU A 143 8.69 -1.11 4.35
CA LEU A 143 9.12 -0.29 3.21
C LEU A 143 10.56 -0.64 2.76
N ALA A 144 11.48 -0.78 3.72
CA ALA A 144 12.88 -1.05 3.42
C ALA A 144 13.07 -2.42 2.72
N TRP A 145 12.40 -3.47 3.21
CA TRP A 145 12.44 -4.79 2.60
C TRP A 145 11.84 -4.79 1.20
N HIS A 146 10.65 -4.19 1.02
CA HIS A 146 10.00 -4.14 -0.29
C HIS A 146 10.80 -3.30 -1.31
N ARG A 147 11.45 -2.21 -0.89
CA ARG A 147 12.38 -1.44 -1.74
C ARG A 147 13.55 -2.29 -2.26
N MET A 148 14.20 -3.04 -1.37
CA MET A 148 15.30 -3.95 -1.75
C MET A 148 14.82 -5.08 -2.66
N PHE A 149 13.67 -5.66 -2.33
CA PHE A 149 13.04 -6.74 -3.08
C PHE A 149 12.71 -6.31 -4.52
N LEU A 150 12.10 -5.13 -4.69
CA LEU A 150 11.83 -4.54 -6.01
C LEU A 150 13.10 -4.20 -6.77
N TYR A 151 14.11 -3.62 -6.10
CA TYR A 151 15.39 -3.28 -6.74
C TYR A 151 16.06 -4.51 -7.38
N TYR A 152 16.20 -5.60 -6.64
CA TYR A 152 16.82 -6.80 -7.19
C TYR A 152 15.89 -7.51 -8.19
N PHE A 153 14.57 -7.58 -7.95
CA PHE A 153 13.61 -8.13 -8.91
C PHE A 153 13.63 -7.40 -10.26
N GLU A 154 13.68 -6.07 -10.23
CA GLU A 154 13.76 -5.22 -11.42
C GLU A 154 15.02 -5.51 -12.24
N ARG A 155 16.15 -5.79 -11.60
CA ARG A 155 17.38 -6.24 -12.29
C ARG A 155 17.19 -7.58 -12.99
N VAL A 156 16.54 -8.55 -12.33
CA VAL A 156 16.24 -9.86 -12.95
C VAL A 156 15.25 -9.74 -14.11
N LEU A 157 14.23 -8.88 -13.97
CA LEU A 157 13.24 -8.62 -15.02
C LEU A 157 13.85 -7.87 -16.21
N ARG A 158 14.76 -6.93 -15.94
CA ARG A 158 15.58 -6.20 -16.94
C ARG A 158 16.44 -7.17 -17.75
N ASP A 159 17.20 -8.06 -17.11
CA ASP A 159 17.93 -9.15 -17.80
C ASP A 159 16.98 -10.02 -18.64
N ALA A 160 15.90 -10.52 -18.04
CA ALA A 160 14.95 -11.41 -18.70
C ALA A 160 14.26 -10.78 -19.92
N SER A 161 14.07 -9.46 -19.92
CA SER A 161 13.53 -8.70 -21.05
C SER A 161 14.53 -8.50 -22.20
N GLY A 162 15.83 -8.60 -21.91
CA GLY A 162 16.92 -8.24 -22.83
C GLY A 162 16.98 -6.74 -23.14
N ASP A 163 16.33 -5.89 -22.34
CA ASP A 163 16.28 -4.45 -22.48
C ASP A 163 17.08 -3.77 -21.34
N PRO A 164 18.31 -3.29 -21.60
CA PRO A 164 19.15 -2.69 -20.57
C PRO A 164 18.65 -1.32 -20.09
N GLY A 165 17.62 -0.75 -20.73
CA GLY A 165 16.94 0.48 -20.33
C GLY A 165 15.63 0.24 -19.57
N PHE A 166 15.22 -1.02 -19.34
CA PHE A 166 13.97 -1.31 -18.65
C PHE A 166 13.98 -0.79 -17.20
N ALA A 167 12.89 -0.11 -16.85
CA ALA A 167 12.52 0.25 -15.48
C ALA A 167 11.10 -0.29 -15.22
N LEU A 168 10.86 -0.78 -14.00
CA LEU A 168 9.60 -1.35 -13.56
C LEU A 168 8.56 -0.23 -13.40
N PRO A 169 7.48 -0.19 -14.19
CA PRO A 169 6.47 0.85 -14.05
C PRO A 169 5.62 0.62 -12.81
N TYR A 170 5.12 1.71 -12.22
CA TYR A 170 4.29 1.66 -11.01
C TYR A 170 2.80 1.82 -11.35
N TRP A 171 1.92 1.19 -10.57
CA TRP A 171 0.47 1.36 -10.74
C TRP A 171 -0.02 2.57 -9.94
N ASP A 172 -0.11 3.72 -10.62
CA ASP A 172 -0.70 4.91 -10.04
C ASP A 172 -2.23 4.73 -9.88
N TYR A 173 -2.71 4.72 -8.64
CA TYR A 173 -4.14 4.68 -8.30
C TYR A 173 -4.69 6.07 -7.88
N THR A 174 -3.90 7.12 -8.08
CA THR A 174 -4.29 8.53 -7.88
C THR A 174 -4.64 9.24 -9.17
N ASN A 175 -4.04 8.82 -10.30
CA ASN A 175 -4.21 9.43 -11.61
C ASN A 175 -4.36 8.34 -12.70
N ASP A 176 -5.61 7.94 -12.97
CA ASP A 176 -5.89 6.78 -13.84
C ASP A 176 -6.50 7.14 -15.21
N SER A 177 -6.46 8.40 -15.63
CA SER A 177 -7.00 8.79 -16.94
C SER A 177 -6.07 8.39 -18.10
N VAL A 178 -6.06 7.10 -18.46
CA VAL A 178 -5.50 6.60 -19.73
C VAL A 178 -6.22 7.26 -20.93
N ASP A 179 -7.47 7.64 -20.71
CA ASP A 179 -8.29 8.48 -21.57
C ASP A 179 -8.25 9.94 -21.07
N PRO A 180 -7.56 10.87 -21.77
CA PRO A 180 -7.45 12.27 -21.36
C PRO A 180 -8.77 13.07 -21.49
N SER A 181 -9.90 12.43 -21.85
CA SER A 181 -11.23 13.03 -21.74
C SER A 181 -11.94 12.75 -20.42
N GLN A 182 -11.38 11.90 -19.55
CA GLN A 182 -11.92 11.65 -18.21
C GLN A 182 -11.40 12.67 -17.18
N PRO A 183 -12.20 13.03 -16.17
CA PRO A 183 -11.77 13.97 -15.12
C PRO A 183 -10.63 13.37 -14.27
N ALA A 184 -9.83 14.23 -13.64
CA ALA A 184 -8.72 13.81 -12.76
C ALA A 184 -9.15 12.83 -11.64
N ASN A 185 -10.40 12.92 -11.20
CA ASN A 185 -10.98 12.08 -10.15
C ASN A 185 -11.68 10.82 -10.71
N ALA A 186 -11.32 10.38 -11.92
CA ALA A 186 -11.80 9.11 -12.47
C ALA A 186 -11.26 7.94 -11.61
N PRO A 187 -12.11 6.98 -11.21
CA PRO A 187 -11.71 5.95 -10.27
C PRO A 187 -10.72 4.96 -10.89
N ALA A 188 -9.69 4.63 -10.12
CA ALA A 188 -8.59 3.80 -10.59
C ALA A 188 -9.04 2.38 -10.98
N ARG A 189 -8.61 1.95 -12.17
CA ARG A 189 -8.82 0.64 -12.76
C ARG A 189 -7.50 -0.09 -12.83
N ILE A 190 -7.56 -1.41 -12.82
CA ILE A 190 -6.39 -2.20 -13.24
C ILE A 190 -6.17 -1.94 -14.73
N PRO A 191 -4.93 -1.66 -15.19
CA PRO A 191 -4.68 -1.45 -16.61
C PRO A 191 -5.09 -2.66 -17.45
N VAL A 192 -5.67 -2.40 -18.63
CA VAL A 192 -6.25 -3.45 -19.50
C VAL A 192 -5.27 -4.57 -19.86
N ILE A 193 -3.97 -4.25 -19.86
CA ILE A 193 -2.86 -5.21 -20.08
C ILE A 193 -2.79 -6.33 -19.03
N PHE A 194 -3.43 -6.21 -17.87
CA PHE A 194 -3.50 -7.27 -16.87
C PHE A 194 -4.74 -8.15 -17.01
N VAL A 195 -5.87 -7.64 -17.54
CA VAL A 195 -7.16 -8.36 -17.56
C VAL A 195 -7.51 -9.03 -18.89
N ALA A 196 -6.82 -8.71 -19.98
CA ALA A 196 -6.96 -9.43 -21.25
C ALA A 196 -6.26 -10.80 -21.18
N GLU A 197 -6.98 -11.91 -21.36
CA GLU A 197 -6.40 -13.28 -21.39
C GLU A 197 -5.41 -13.48 -22.55
N ARG A 198 -5.69 -12.85 -23.71
CA ARG A 198 -4.83 -12.88 -24.89
C ARG A 198 -4.51 -11.46 -25.38
N LEU A 199 -3.31 -11.28 -25.90
CA LEU A 199 -2.87 -10.03 -26.53
C LEU A 199 -2.79 -10.21 -28.05
N LYS A 200 -3.31 -9.22 -28.78
CA LYS A 200 -3.23 -9.20 -30.25
C LYS A 200 -1.85 -8.70 -30.67
N THR A 201 -1.16 -9.46 -31.51
CA THR A 201 0.13 -9.05 -32.11
C THR A 201 0.07 -9.14 -33.62
N SER A 202 1.04 -8.54 -34.31
CA SER A 202 1.21 -8.69 -35.77
C SER A 202 1.51 -10.14 -36.21
N GLY A 203 1.94 -11.01 -35.29
CA GLY A 203 2.14 -12.44 -35.51
C GLY A 203 0.94 -13.33 -35.11
N GLY A 204 -0.16 -12.74 -34.66
CA GLY A 204 -1.34 -13.45 -34.12
C GLY A 204 -1.53 -13.26 -32.62
N ASP A 205 -2.56 -13.88 -32.06
CA ASP A 205 -2.97 -13.68 -30.66
C ASP A 205 -2.16 -14.57 -29.71
N ILE A 206 -1.36 -13.97 -28.83
CA ILE A 206 -0.54 -14.67 -27.83
C ILE A 206 -1.26 -14.77 -26.48
N ASP A 207 -0.92 -15.76 -25.67
CA ASP A 207 -1.31 -15.80 -24.25
C ASP A 207 -0.68 -14.61 -23.53
N ASN A 208 -1.44 -13.94 -22.66
CA ASN A 208 -0.92 -12.80 -21.92
C ASN A 208 -0.16 -13.28 -20.66
N PRO A 209 1.16 -13.08 -20.55
CA PRO A 209 1.92 -13.45 -19.35
C PRO A 209 1.55 -12.60 -18.12
N LEU A 210 0.86 -11.46 -18.31
CA LEU A 210 0.37 -10.58 -17.25
C LEU A 210 -1.03 -10.96 -16.72
N PHE A 211 -1.73 -11.90 -17.38
CA PHE A 211 -3.07 -12.30 -16.99
C PHE A 211 -3.06 -13.26 -15.80
N GLU A 212 -3.97 -13.01 -14.85
CA GLU A 212 -4.33 -13.96 -13.78
C GLU A 212 -5.85 -13.98 -13.64
N ARG A 213 -6.43 -15.18 -13.72
CA ARG A 213 -7.89 -15.41 -13.76
C ARG A 213 -8.58 -15.33 -12.39
N ARG A 214 -7.82 -15.40 -11.30
CA ARG A 214 -8.36 -15.41 -9.92
C ARG A 214 -8.66 -14.02 -9.36
N ARG A 215 -8.21 -12.96 -10.05
CA ARG A 215 -8.53 -11.58 -9.68
C ARG A 215 -10.05 -11.34 -9.71
N THR A 216 -10.47 -10.31 -8.99
CA THR A 216 -11.87 -9.84 -8.89
C THR A 216 -12.52 -9.73 -10.29
N PRO A 217 -13.63 -10.43 -10.56
CA PRO A 217 -14.27 -10.42 -11.87
C PRO A 217 -14.67 -9.02 -12.35
N GLY A 218 -14.64 -8.78 -13.66
CA GLY A 218 -15.09 -7.51 -14.25
C GLY A 218 -14.17 -6.29 -14.03
N PHE A 219 -13.06 -6.43 -13.29
CA PHE A 219 -12.09 -5.35 -13.09
C PHE A 219 -11.61 -4.76 -14.43
N GLY A 220 -11.47 -3.44 -14.48
CA GLY A 220 -11.06 -2.72 -15.69
C GLY A 220 -12.17 -2.55 -16.74
N SER A 221 -13.34 -3.18 -16.56
CA SER A 221 -14.51 -3.02 -17.44
C SER A 221 -15.73 -2.54 -16.67
N ALA A 222 -16.37 -3.43 -15.91
CA ALA A 222 -17.54 -3.14 -15.08
C ALA A 222 -17.19 -2.67 -13.65
N VAL A 223 -16.01 -3.03 -13.16
CA VAL A 223 -15.57 -2.84 -11.77
C VAL A 223 -14.28 -2.01 -11.71
N HIS A 224 -14.19 -1.13 -10.71
CA HIS A 224 -13.06 -0.22 -10.44
C HIS A 224 -12.78 -0.13 -8.93
N LEU A 225 -11.62 0.39 -8.54
CA LEU A 225 -11.28 0.64 -7.14
C LEU A 225 -12.19 1.72 -6.54
N ASP A 226 -12.55 1.56 -5.27
CA ASP A 226 -13.22 2.61 -4.51
C ASP A 226 -12.27 3.80 -4.27
N VAL A 227 -12.66 4.97 -4.77
CA VAL A 227 -11.86 6.22 -4.72
C VAL A 227 -11.62 6.73 -3.30
N LEU A 228 -12.51 6.40 -2.34
CA LEU A 228 -12.31 6.73 -0.93
C LEU A 228 -11.18 5.90 -0.30
N GLN A 229 -10.96 4.69 -0.81
CA GLN A 229 -10.00 3.74 -0.25
C GLN A 229 -8.64 3.74 -0.98
N THR A 230 -8.53 4.43 -2.12
CA THR A 230 -7.24 4.73 -2.78
C THR A 230 -6.59 6.03 -2.30
N ASP A 231 -7.12 6.66 -1.25
CA ASP A 231 -6.63 7.95 -0.75
C ASP A 231 -5.17 7.87 -0.26
N VAL A 232 -4.29 8.57 -0.97
CA VAL A 232 -2.87 8.70 -0.62
C VAL A 232 -2.60 9.88 0.28
N ASP A 233 -3.40 10.94 0.19
CA ASP A 233 -3.06 12.23 0.79
C ASP A 233 -3.09 12.09 2.32
N SER A 234 -4.16 11.47 2.83
CA SER A 234 -4.30 11.06 4.23
C SER A 234 -3.11 10.25 4.76
N THR A 235 -2.50 9.39 3.94
CA THR A 235 -1.34 8.58 4.36
C THR A 235 -0.04 9.40 4.25
N LEU A 236 0.15 10.13 3.15
CA LEU A 236 1.34 10.95 2.87
C LEU A 236 1.50 12.12 3.84
N LEU A 237 0.41 12.65 4.40
CA LEU A 237 0.44 13.73 5.38
C LEU A 237 0.92 13.28 6.77
N ILE A 238 1.02 11.97 7.05
CA ILE A 238 1.57 11.44 8.30
C ILE A 238 3.04 11.78 8.39
N ASP A 239 3.41 12.60 9.38
CA ASP A 239 4.74 13.22 9.42
C ASP A 239 5.78 12.44 10.24
N ASP A 240 5.39 11.31 10.84
CA ASP A 240 6.26 10.30 11.47
C ASP A 240 6.43 9.07 10.58
N PHE A 241 7.66 8.58 10.45
CA PHE A 241 7.96 7.45 9.56
C PHE A 241 7.26 6.15 9.96
N LEU A 242 7.18 5.84 11.26
CA LEU A 242 6.56 4.59 11.73
C LEU A 242 5.04 4.63 11.54
N GLY A 243 4.41 5.77 11.83
CA GLY A 243 3.00 6.03 11.52
C GLY A 243 2.70 5.89 10.05
N PHE A 244 3.48 6.56 9.19
CA PHE A 244 3.34 6.52 7.74
C PHE A 244 3.41 5.08 7.23
N GLN A 245 4.46 4.34 7.59
CA GLN A 245 4.66 2.96 7.18
C GLN A 245 3.53 2.03 7.65
N ASN A 246 3.11 2.14 8.92
CA ASN A 246 2.07 1.29 9.49
C ASN A 246 0.68 1.58 8.86
N SER A 247 0.38 2.85 8.61
CA SER A 247 -0.85 3.28 7.92
C SER A 247 -0.86 2.79 6.47
N LEU A 248 0.28 2.89 5.78
CA LEU A 248 0.44 2.43 4.41
C LEU A 248 0.26 0.91 4.30
N ASP A 249 0.97 0.12 5.12
CA ASP A 249 0.87 -1.36 5.15
C ASP A 249 -0.54 -1.86 5.52
N GLY A 250 -1.05 -1.44 6.69
CA GLY A 250 -2.32 -1.92 7.23
C GLY A 250 -3.57 -1.35 6.54
N GLY A 251 -3.43 -0.24 5.82
CA GLY A 251 -4.48 0.45 5.08
C GLY A 251 -4.38 0.23 3.58
N LEU A 252 -3.80 1.21 2.88
CA LEU A 252 -3.83 1.33 1.41
C LEU A 252 -3.15 0.15 0.67
N HIS A 253 -2.00 -0.33 1.16
CA HIS A 253 -1.33 -1.53 0.66
C HIS A 253 -2.26 -2.74 0.72
N GLY A 254 -2.67 -3.13 1.92
CA GLY A 254 -3.56 -4.27 2.12
C GLY A 254 -4.92 -4.11 1.42
N PHE A 255 -5.44 -2.88 1.26
CA PHE A 255 -6.67 -2.62 0.52
C PHE A 255 -6.57 -3.06 -0.94
N ILE A 256 -5.52 -2.64 -1.66
CA ILE A 256 -5.32 -3.00 -3.07
C ILE A 256 -5.20 -4.52 -3.22
N HIS A 257 -4.47 -5.17 -2.31
CA HIS A 257 -4.37 -6.63 -2.28
C HIS A 257 -5.74 -7.32 -2.19
N CYS A 258 -6.60 -6.92 -1.26
CA CYS A 258 -7.93 -7.50 -1.09
C CYS A 258 -8.95 -7.09 -2.17
N ALA A 259 -8.82 -5.89 -2.74
CA ALA A 259 -9.69 -5.39 -3.82
C ALA A 259 -9.41 -6.10 -5.16
N VAL A 260 -8.14 -6.33 -5.50
CA VAL A 260 -7.76 -7.06 -6.72
C VAL A 260 -7.89 -8.58 -6.52
N GLY A 261 -7.53 -9.09 -5.33
CA GLY A 261 -7.67 -10.49 -4.96
C GLY A 261 -8.99 -10.75 -4.23
N ASN A 262 -10.09 -10.79 -4.98
CA ASN A 262 -11.49 -10.88 -4.52
C ASN A 262 -11.68 -11.34 -3.06
N ARG A 263 -12.20 -10.43 -2.23
CA ARG A 263 -12.54 -10.65 -0.81
C ARG A 263 -11.34 -10.98 0.09
N CYS A 264 -10.11 -10.75 -0.36
CA CYS A 264 -8.89 -11.29 0.24
C CYS A 264 -8.91 -12.83 0.40
N LEU A 265 -9.71 -13.53 -0.43
CA LEU A 265 -9.83 -15.00 -0.43
C LEU A 265 -9.19 -15.64 -1.66
N ALA A 266 -8.98 -14.86 -2.72
CA ALA A 266 -8.33 -15.32 -3.93
C ALA A 266 -6.80 -15.43 -3.70
N PRO A 267 -6.20 -16.63 -3.82
CA PRO A 267 -4.76 -16.76 -3.82
C PRO A 267 -4.19 -16.09 -5.07
N TYR A 268 -2.88 -15.87 -5.00
CA TYR A 268 -2.13 -14.83 -5.72
C TYR A 268 -2.34 -13.52 -4.97
N ILE A 269 -2.61 -12.38 -5.62
CA ILE A 269 -2.48 -11.07 -4.96
C ILE A 269 -3.29 -10.92 -3.67
N GLY A 270 -4.42 -11.63 -3.47
CA GLY A 270 -5.21 -11.56 -2.24
C GLY A 270 -4.65 -12.31 -1.03
N LEU A 271 -3.58 -13.12 -1.16
CA LEU A 271 -2.99 -13.87 -0.04
C LEU A 271 -1.46 -13.84 -0.08
N VAL A 272 -0.81 -13.46 1.02
CA VAL A 272 0.65 -13.28 1.09
C VAL A 272 1.46 -14.47 0.54
N PRO A 273 1.18 -15.75 0.89
CA PRO A 273 1.98 -16.90 0.44
C PRO A 273 1.92 -17.18 -1.06
N PHE A 274 1.18 -16.37 -1.80
CA PHE A 274 0.98 -16.51 -3.24
C PHE A 274 1.17 -15.18 -3.99
N SER A 275 1.03 -14.04 -3.31
CA SER A 275 0.90 -12.69 -3.89
C SER A 275 1.91 -12.33 -4.98
N GLY A 276 3.21 -12.56 -4.79
CA GLY A 276 4.24 -12.32 -5.81
C GLY A 276 4.03 -13.05 -7.15
N ASN A 277 3.22 -14.13 -7.17
CA ASN A 277 2.89 -14.85 -8.40
C ASN A 277 1.99 -14.03 -9.35
N ASP A 278 1.26 -13.03 -8.84
CA ASP A 278 0.48 -12.11 -9.66
C ASP A 278 1.39 -11.04 -10.31
N PRO A 279 1.40 -10.88 -11.64
CA PRO A 279 2.16 -9.80 -12.29
C PRO A 279 1.81 -8.38 -11.84
N VAL A 280 0.60 -8.11 -11.33
CA VAL A 280 0.24 -6.76 -10.85
C VAL A 280 0.81 -6.45 -9.45
N PHE A 281 1.22 -7.47 -8.68
CA PHE A 281 1.88 -7.32 -7.38
C PHE A 281 3.07 -6.35 -7.45
N TRP A 282 3.98 -6.59 -8.39
CA TRP A 282 5.23 -5.84 -8.54
C TRP A 282 5.00 -4.37 -8.88
N HIS A 283 3.92 -4.08 -9.62
CA HIS A 283 3.54 -2.74 -10.05
C HIS A 283 2.80 -1.98 -8.94
N HIS A 284 2.01 -2.70 -8.12
CA HIS A 284 1.42 -2.16 -6.90
C HIS A 284 2.52 -1.79 -5.90
N HIS A 285 3.44 -2.71 -5.62
CA HIS A 285 4.57 -2.47 -4.71
C HIS A 285 5.52 -1.37 -5.23
N ALA A 286 5.73 -1.23 -6.54
CA ALA A 286 6.44 -0.09 -7.09
C ALA A 286 5.74 1.26 -6.81
N ASN A 287 4.41 1.31 -6.62
CA ASN A 287 3.74 2.53 -6.18
C ASN A 287 3.79 2.71 -4.65
N ILE A 288 3.78 1.63 -3.87
CA ILE A 288 4.05 1.68 -2.41
C ILE A 288 5.46 2.26 -2.15
N ASP A 289 6.44 1.81 -2.92
CA ASP A 289 7.82 2.30 -2.88
C ASP A 289 7.94 3.76 -3.33
N ARG A 290 7.20 4.16 -4.39
CA ARG A 290 7.04 5.57 -4.79
C ARG A 290 6.47 6.45 -3.69
N LEU A 291 5.44 5.99 -2.98
CA LEU A 291 4.83 6.76 -1.89
C LEU A 291 5.83 7.05 -0.76
N TRP A 292 6.81 6.17 -0.54
CA TRP A 292 7.89 6.45 0.42
C TRP A 292 8.84 7.56 -0.05
N ASP A 293 9.22 7.59 -1.33
CA ASP A 293 9.99 8.72 -1.88
C ASP A 293 9.18 10.02 -1.80
N CYS A 294 7.87 9.95 -2.08
CA CYS A 294 6.97 11.09 -1.94
C CYS A 294 6.88 11.61 -0.51
N TRP A 295 6.81 10.70 0.47
CA TRP A 295 6.86 11.05 1.89
C TRP A 295 8.17 11.76 2.27
N MET A 296 9.31 11.27 1.76
CA MET A 296 10.61 11.93 2.00
C MET A 296 10.72 13.32 1.35
N VAL A 297 10.07 13.54 0.20
CA VAL A 297 9.97 14.87 -0.45
C VAL A 297 9.11 15.82 0.37
N LEU A 298 7.99 15.35 0.94
CA LEU A 298 7.07 16.18 1.72
C LEU A 298 7.61 16.55 3.12
N HIS A 299 8.26 15.60 3.81
CA HIS A 299 8.60 15.74 5.23
C HIS A 299 10.09 15.88 5.55
N GLY A 300 10.96 15.59 4.59
CA GLY A 300 12.41 15.55 4.80
C GLY A 300 12.94 14.17 5.22
N ALA A 301 14.09 13.79 4.66
CA ALA A 301 14.73 12.51 4.94
C ALA A 301 15.40 12.43 6.34
N ASP A 302 15.41 13.54 7.08
CA ASP A 302 15.83 13.63 8.48
C ASP A 302 14.83 13.04 9.47
N LYS A 303 13.55 12.89 9.07
CA LYS A 303 12.52 12.20 9.85
C LYS A 303 12.56 10.66 9.75
N LEU A 304 13.49 10.11 8.98
CA LEU A 304 13.78 8.67 8.98
C LEU A 304 14.50 8.27 10.27
N PRO A 305 14.27 7.06 10.84
CA PRO A 305 14.90 6.59 12.08
C PRO A 305 16.38 6.17 11.88
N ARG A 306 17.18 7.05 11.28
CA ARG A 306 18.60 6.84 10.94
C ARG A 306 19.52 6.79 12.16
N ASP A 307 19.05 7.23 13.31
CA ASP A 307 19.72 7.16 14.61
C ASP A 307 19.44 5.86 15.37
N VAL A 308 18.52 5.00 14.86
CA VAL A 308 18.16 3.70 15.45
C VAL A 308 19.02 2.59 14.81
N PRO A 309 20.08 2.08 15.47
CA PRO A 309 21.00 1.12 14.85
C PRO A 309 20.30 -0.22 14.55
N ALA A 310 19.37 -0.63 15.41
CA ALA A 310 18.55 -1.82 15.20
C ALA A 310 17.69 -1.77 13.91
N TRP A 311 17.45 -0.57 13.37
CA TRP A 311 16.80 -0.40 12.07
C TRP A 311 17.82 -0.31 10.93
N MET A 312 18.82 0.57 11.06
CA MET A 312 19.84 0.82 10.02
C MET A 312 20.74 -0.40 9.73
N ASP A 313 21.12 -1.16 10.76
CA ASP A 313 22.01 -2.33 10.68
C ASP A 313 21.26 -3.61 10.26
N ARG A 314 19.93 -3.53 10.02
CA ARG A 314 19.15 -4.68 9.54
C ARG A 314 19.59 -5.03 8.13
N GLN A 315 20.13 -6.23 7.96
CA GLN A 315 20.51 -6.80 6.67
C GLN A 315 19.44 -7.78 6.18
N PHE A 316 19.17 -7.74 4.87
CA PHE A 316 18.33 -8.70 4.16
C PHE A 316 19.10 -9.38 3.03
N GLU A 317 18.72 -10.62 2.70
CA GLU A 317 19.36 -11.45 1.68
C GLU A 317 18.40 -11.69 0.50
N PHE A 318 18.96 -11.67 -0.72
CA PHE A 318 18.24 -11.85 -1.99
C PHE A 318 19.14 -12.61 -2.98
N VAL A 319 18.72 -12.68 -4.24
CA VAL A 319 19.58 -13.09 -5.36
C VAL A 319 19.66 -11.99 -6.43
N ASP A 320 20.72 -12.00 -7.23
CA ASP A 320 20.89 -11.09 -8.36
C ASP A 320 20.33 -11.66 -9.69
N GLU A 321 20.49 -10.91 -10.79
CA GLU A 321 20.16 -11.32 -12.15
C GLU A 321 20.98 -12.51 -12.68
N HIS A 322 21.96 -12.99 -11.92
CA HIS A 322 22.74 -14.20 -12.22
C HIS A 322 22.38 -15.37 -11.30
N GLY A 323 21.44 -15.19 -10.37
CA GLY A 323 21.08 -16.19 -9.37
C GLY A 323 22.16 -16.41 -8.31
N SER A 324 23.02 -15.41 -8.09
CA SER A 324 24.03 -15.37 -7.03
C SER A 324 23.44 -14.76 -5.76
N PRO A 325 23.84 -15.20 -4.56
CA PRO A 325 23.39 -14.58 -3.31
C PRO A 325 23.93 -13.15 -3.20
N VAL A 326 23.06 -12.22 -2.81
CA VAL A 326 23.38 -10.82 -2.52
C VAL A 326 22.67 -10.38 -1.24
N SER A 327 23.14 -9.30 -0.65
CA SER A 327 22.54 -8.73 0.57
C SER A 327 22.54 -7.21 0.51
N MET A 328 21.67 -6.59 1.28
CA MET A 328 21.67 -5.13 1.48
C MET A 328 21.25 -4.81 2.92
N GLN A 329 21.95 -3.87 3.55
CA GLN A 329 21.54 -3.27 4.82
C GLN A 329 20.64 -2.06 4.59
N VAL A 330 19.74 -1.78 5.53
CA VAL A 330 18.83 -0.62 5.45
C VAL A 330 19.59 0.69 5.28
N SER A 331 20.76 0.82 5.90
CA SER A 331 21.64 1.98 5.73
C SER A 331 22.06 2.26 4.28
N GLU A 332 22.22 1.22 3.45
CA GLU A 332 22.67 1.35 2.05
C GLU A 332 21.60 1.99 1.15
N LEU A 333 20.32 1.97 1.55
CA LEU A 333 19.22 2.64 0.83
C LEU A 333 19.34 4.16 0.80
N PHE A 334 20.21 4.75 1.64
CA PHE A 334 20.36 6.19 1.82
C PHE A 334 21.78 6.69 1.54
N ASP A 335 22.68 5.82 1.10
CA ASP A 335 24.03 6.19 0.68
C ASP A 335 23.98 6.86 -0.70
N PRO A 336 24.54 8.08 -0.89
CA PRO A 336 24.63 8.72 -2.21
C PRO A 336 25.43 7.94 -3.27
N ASP A 337 26.31 7.04 -2.83
CA ASP A 337 27.06 6.08 -3.66
C ASP A 337 26.46 4.65 -3.57
N GLY A 338 25.25 4.54 -3.01
CA GLY A 338 24.53 3.28 -2.76
C GLY A 338 23.94 2.60 -4.00
N PRO A 339 23.33 1.41 -3.83
CA PRO A 339 22.85 0.59 -4.94
C PRO A 339 21.59 1.13 -5.64
N ILE A 340 20.82 2.02 -5.01
CA ILE A 340 19.56 2.52 -5.56
C ILE A 340 19.81 3.53 -6.68
N ASP A 341 19.68 3.09 -7.94
CA ASP A 341 19.99 3.87 -9.14
C ASP A 341 18.75 4.29 -9.96
N TYR A 342 17.58 4.39 -9.33
CA TYR A 342 16.32 4.80 -9.95
C TYR A 342 15.61 5.94 -9.23
N THR A 343 14.65 6.56 -9.93
CA THR A 343 13.69 7.55 -9.40
C THR A 343 12.32 7.38 -10.06
N TYR A 344 11.36 8.22 -9.73
CA TYR A 344 9.99 8.23 -10.27
C TYR A 344 9.73 9.47 -11.14
N ASP A 345 8.91 9.33 -12.19
CA ASP A 345 8.65 10.38 -13.18
C ASP A 345 7.83 11.58 -12.68
N ASN A 346 7.15 11.45 -11.54
CA ASN A 346 6.26 12.47 -10.98
C ASN A 346 6.51 12.79 -9.49
N ILE A 347 7.72 12.60 -8.98
CA ILE A 347 8.02 12.79 -7.54
C ILE A 347 7.84 14.23 -7.03
N ASP A 348 7.75 15.21 -7.94
CA ASP A 348 7.40 16.60 -7.62
C ASP A 348 5.89 16.83 -7.41
N HIS A 349 5.04 15.81 -7.65
CA HIS A 349 3.57 15.89 -7.63
C HIS A 349 2.99 14.69 -6.86
N CYS A 350 3.16 14.70 -5.53
CA CYS A 350 2.84 13.56 -4.67
C CYS A 350 1.41 13.53 -4.12
N LEU A 351 0.83 14.69 -3.83
CA LEU A 351 -0.55 14.83 -3.37
C LEU A 351 -1.50 14.97 -4.57
N ARG A 352 -2.77 14.59 -4.39
CA ARG A 352 -3.85 14.92 -5.34
C ARG A 352 -4.09 16.44 -5.29
N ASP A 353 -4.44 17.05 -6.42
CA ASP A 353 -4.69 18.50 -6.51
C ASP A 353 -5.66 18.99 -5.40
N GLU A 354 -5.37 20.16 -4.80
CA GLU A 354 -5.98 20.71 -3.56
C GLU A 354 -7.53 20.79 -3.50
N THR A 355 -8.23 20.46 -4.58
CA THR A 355 -9.70 20.53 -4.67
C THR A 355 -10.45 19.29 -4.19
N SER A 356 -9.75 18.20 -3.81
CA SER A 356 -10.38 16.95 -3.36
C SER A 356 -9.81 16.33 -2.07
N ALA A 357 -8.84 16.96 -1.42
CA ALA A 357 -8.31 16.48 -0.15
C ALA A 357 -9.41 16.46 0.94
N PRO A 358 -9.63 15.34 1.65
CA PRO A 358 -10.11 15.41 3.02
C PRO A 358 -9.14 16.30 3.82
N SER A 359 -9.68 17.18 4.66
CA SER A 359 -8.93 18.25 5.35
C SER A 359 -7.67 17.76 6.07
N ASP A 360 -6.64 18.61 6.09
CA ASP A 360 -5.28 18.33 6.58
C ASP A 360 -5.21 17.64 7.95
N GLY A 361 -4.35 16.62 8.03
CA GLY A 361 -3.75 16.16 9.28
C GLY A 361 -4.17 14.76 9.72
N ILE A 362 -3.48 13.75 9.19
CA ILE A 362 -3.21 12.53 9.96
C ILE A 362 -1.77 12.60 10.45
N ALA A 363 -1.49 12.32 11.73
CA ALA A 363 -0.14 12.21 12.27
C ALA A 363 -0.10 11.19 13.42
N PHE A 364 0.90 10.31 13.46
CA PHE A 364 1.16 9.45 14.62
C PHE A 364 2.37 10.03 15.35
N ILE A 365 2.35 10.18 16.68
CA ILE A 365 3.55 10.64 17.43
C ILE A 365 3.62 9.88 18.76
N ASN A 366 4.83 9.47 19.14
CA ASN A 366 5.14 8.63 20.29
C ASN A 366 5.48 9.39 21.59
N ASP A 367 5.31 10.72 21.62
CA ASP A 367 5.58 11.53 22.81
C ASP A 367 4.41 12.46 23.14
N VAL A 368 4.05 12.48 24.42
CA VAL A 368 3.00 13.33 24.99
C VAL A 368 3.57 13.92 26.28
N GLY A 369 4.28 15.05 26.15
CA GLY A 369 4.58 15.91 27.30
C GLY A 369 3.29 16.33 28.02
N GLU A 370 3.38 16.71 29.31
CA GLU A 370 2.23 16.88 30.23
C GLU A 370 1.02 17.64 29.64
N ALA A 371 0.13 16.89 28.99
CA ALA A 371 -1.06 17.40 28.34
C ALA A 371 -2.31 16.86 29.05
N THR A 372 -3.39 17.63 29.05
CA THR A 372 -4.67 17.11 29.53
C THR A 372 -5.32 16.33 28.39
N THR A 373 -5.12 15.02 28.39
CA THR A 373 -5.80 14.08 27.49
C THR A 373 -7.13 13.64 28.09
N MET A 374 -8.18 13.71 27.28
CA MET A 374 -9.53 13.29 27.62
C MET A 374 -9.95 12.16 26.70
N GLU A 375 -10.18 10.97 27.26
CA GLU A 375 -10.60 9.78 26.51
C GLU A 375 -12.14 9.66 26.45
N VAL A 376 -12.69 9.45 25.26
CA VAL A 376 -14.10 9.10 25.01
C VAL A 376 -14.13 7.72 24.39
N ALA A 377 -14.77 6.73 25.01
CA ALA A 377 -14.60 5.32 24.62
C ALA A 377 -15.90 4.50 24.55
N SER A 378 -15.83 3.34 23.89
CA SER A 378 -16.82 2.29 24.01
C SER A 378 -16.87 1.77 25.46
N ARG A 379 -18.06 1.47 25.98
CA ARG A 379 -18.23 0.96 27.36
C ARG A 379 -17.74 -0.49 27.51
N GLU A 380 -17.85 -1.25 26.42
CA GLU A 380 -17.63 -2.69 26.37
C GLU A 380 -16.91 -3.03 25.04
N GLU A 381 -16.50 -4.29 24.88
CA GLU A 381 -16.02 -4.84 23.61
C GLU A 381 -17.15 -4.81 22.57
N VAL A 382 -16.82 -4.44 21.35
CA VAL A 382 -17.77 -4.23 20.25
C VAL A 382 -17.70 -5.38 19.27
N SER A 383 -18.83 -6.04 19.00
CA SER A 383 -18.98 -6.93 17.86
C SER A 383 -19.58 -6.18 16.67
N ILE A 384 -18.84 -6.17 15.57
CA ILE A 384 -19.31 -5.72 14.25
C ILE A 384 -19.88 -6.94 13.54
N SER A 385 -21.13 -6.85 13.09
CA SER A 385 -21.88 -7.94 12.46
C SER A 385 -22.88 -7.40 11.41
N GLY A 386 -22.40 -6.66 10.42
CA GLY A 386 -23.26 -5.97 9.45
C GLY A 386 -22.51 -5.20 8.36
N THR A 387 -23.28 -4.66 7.42
CA THR A 387 -22.75 -3.96 6.24
C THR A 387 -22.37 -2.51 6.56
N ASP A 388 -23.12 -1.89 7.46
CA ASP A 388 -22.89 -0.56 8.01
C ASP A 388 -23.37 -0.59 9.46
N GLN A 389 -22.45 -0.39 10.40
CA GLN A 389 -22.76 -0.35 11.83
C GLN A 389 -22.10 0.85 12.50
N THR A 390 -22.90 1.63 13.21
CA THR A 390 -22.48 2.82 13.95
C THR A 390 -22.50 2.56 15.45
N PHE A 391 -21.41 2.89 16.14
CA PHE A 391 -21.29 2.82 17.59
C PHE A 391 -21.07 4.23 18.12
N LEU A 392 -22.05 4.75 18.87
CA LEU A 392 -21.90 6.00 19.62
C LEU A 392 -20.92 5.75 20.76
N LEU A 393 -19.89 6.59 20.87
CA LEU A 393 -18.94 6.51 21.98
C LEU A 393 -19.61 7.04 23.24
N ALA A 394 -19.38 6.38 24.36
CA ALA A 394 -20.06 6.76 25.59
C ALA A 394 -19.34 7.92 26.26
N ASN A 395 -20.13 8.94 26.59
CA ASN A 395 -19.71 10.03 27.45
C ASN A 395 -19.16 9.51 28.79
N ALA A 396 -17.84 9.65 28.98
CA ALA A 396 -17.23 9.87 30.29
C ALA A 396 -17.34 11.36 30.73
N PHE A 397 -18.00 12.18 29.90
CA PHE A 397 -18.32 13.58 30.13
C PHE A 397 -19.36 13.75 31.25
N PRO A 398 -19.07 14.57 32.29
CA PRO A 398 -20.09 15.15 33.15
C PRO A 398 -21.12 15.95 32.34
N GLU A 399 -22.37 16.05 32.82
CA GLU A 399 -23.42 16.85 32.16
C GLU A 399 -22.91 18.27 31.82
N GLY A 400 -22.97 18.63 30.53
CA GLY A 400 -22.56 19.93 30.01
C GLY A 400 -21.17 20.00 29.36
N SER A 401 -20.42 18.90 29.29
CA SER A 401 -19.08 18.88 28.67
C SER A 401 -19.00 18.41 27.21
N ASP A 402 -20.14 18.17 26.53
CA ASP A 402 -20.20 18.10 25.05
C ASP A 402 -19.67 19.40 24.41
N ALA A 403 -19.75 20.51 25.16
CA ALA A 403 -19.12 21.76 24.82
C ALA A 403 -17.59 21.70 24.69
N PHE A 404 -16.87 20.68 25.19
CA PHE A 404 -15.40 20.64 25.03
C PHE A 404 -14.94 20.24 23.63
N LEU A 405 -15.69 19.39 22.93
CA LEU A 405 -15.44 19.03 21.53
C LEU A 405 -15.93 20.13 20.57
N PHE A 406 -17.03 20.80 20.90
CA PHE A 406 -17.75 21.70 19.99
C PHE A 406 -17.77 23.18 20.42
N ALA A 407 -17.00 23.61 21.43
CA ALA A 407 -16.96 25.02 21.83
C ALA A 407 -16.20 25.89 20.83
N GLU A 408 -16.89 26.91 20.34
CA GLU A 408 -16.26 28.13 19.85
C GLU A 408 -15.39 28.75 20.95
N ARG A 409 -14.07 28.50 20.91
CA ARG A 409 -13.09 29.32 21.62
C ARG A 409 -12.58 30.41 20.67
N PRO A 410 -12.78 31.70 20.97
CA PRO A 410 -12.29 32.76 20.11
C PRO A 410 -10.75 32.81 20.08
N SER A 411 -10.21 32.49 18.91
CA SER A 411 -9.01 33.07 18.28
C SER A 411 -7.62 32.97 18.94
N ILE A 412 -7.39 32.29 20.08
CA ILE A 412 -6.03 32.15 20.67
C ILE A 412 -5.73 30.74 21.26
N LEU A 413 -6.25 29.65 20.67
CA LEU A 413 -5.74 28.29 20.95
C LEU A 413 -5.53 27.54 19.63
N GLN A 414 -4.33 26.97 19.49
CA GLN A 414 -3.92 26.11 18.38
C GLN A 414 -4.56 24.70 18.49
N PRO A 415 -4.55 23.88 17.43
CA PRO A 415 -5.48 22.76 17.28
C PRO A 415 -5.44 21.75 18.44
N THR A 416 -6.61 21.43 18.97
CA THR A 416 -6.84 20.28 19.84
C THR A 416 -6.70 19.00 19.02
N ARG A 417 -5.54 18.36 19.13
CA ARG A 417 -5.26 17.08 18.46
C ARG A 417 -6.19 15.99 18.99
N SER A 418 -6.76 15.20 18.09
CA SER A 418 -7.71 14.15 18.42
C SER A 418 -7.35 12.84 17.73
N THR A 419 -7.29 11.75 18.49
CA THR A 419 -6.77 10.47 18.01
C THR A 419 -7.75 9.33 18.27
N LEU A 420 -8.24 8.69 17.20
CA LEU A 420 -9.02 7.46 17.27
C LEU A 420 -8.08 6.26 17.46
N ARG A 421 -8.33 5.45 18.50
CA ARG A 421 -7.68 4.16 18.77
C ARG A 421 -8.71 3.04 18.67
N LEU A 422 -8.38 2.01 17.90
CA LEU A 422 -9.08 0.72 17.87
C LEU A 422 -8.15 -0.31 18.50
N GLU A 423 -8.49 -0.84 19.66
CA GLU A 423 -7.69 -1.84 20.35
C GLU A 423 -8.23 -3.25 20.15
N GLY A 424 -7.35 -4.23 20.00
CA GLY A 424 -7.68 -5.65 19.97
C GLY A 424 -8.72 -6.02 18.90
N VAL A 425 -8.54 -5.47 17.69
CA VAL A 425 -9.35 -5.81 16.51
C VAL A 425 -9.04 -7.25 16.10
N ARG A 426 -10.08 -8.07 16.00
CA ARG A 426 -10.03 -9.49 15.64
C ARG A 426 -11.09 -9.79 14.60
N ILE A 427 -10.76 -10.64 13.64
CA ILE A 427 -11.71 -11.16 12.65
C ILE A 427 -12.48 -12.33 13.28
N GLU A 428 -13.81 -12.36 13.18
CA GLU A 428 -14.65 -13.50 13.62
C GLU A 428 -15.11 -14.38 12.45
N GLY A 429 -15.45 -13.77 11.33
CA GLY A 429 -15.91 -14.43 10.10
C GLY A 429 -15.54 -13.59 8.87
N PRO A 430 -16.24 -13.71 7.73
CA PRO A 430 -15.89 -12.95 6.52
C PRO A 430 -15.88 -11.44 6.82
N PRO A 431 -14.77 -10.71 6.64
CA PRO A 431 -14.74 -9.30 7.02
C PRO A 431 -15.26 -8.34 5.94
N GLY A 432 -15.73 -8.85 4.80
CA GLY A 432 -15.60 -8.15 3.52
C GLY A 432 -14.16 -8.27 2.99
N SER A 433 -13.82 -7.59 1.90
CA SER A 433 -12.40 -7.39 1.53
C SER A 433 -11.70 -6.50 2.56
N THR A 434 -12.42 -5.49 3.03
CA THR A 434 -11.95 -4.39 3.88
C THR A 434 -13.10 -3.80 4.69
N VAL A 435 -12.79 -3.04 5.76
CA VAL A 435 -13.77 -2.24 6.50
C VAL A 435 -13.35 -0.78 6.52
N GLN A 436 -14.19 0.10 5.98
CA GLN A 436 -14.00 1.55 6.10
C GLN A 436 -14.36 2.02 7.51
N ILE A 437 -13.55 2.94 8.04
CA ILE A 437 -13.80 3.63 9.28
C ILE A 437 -14.25 5.06 8.95
N GLN A 438 -15.34 5.50 9.56
CA GLN A 438 -15.87 6.84 9.38
C GLN A 438 -16.30 7.41 10.74
N LEU A 439 -16.00 8.68 11.01
CA LEU A 439 -16.61 9.39 12.14
C LEU A 439 -18.01 9.89 11.74
N VAL A 440 -18.93 9.88 12.70
CA VAL A 440 -20.31 10.38 12.52
C VAL A 440 -20.73 11.24 13.70
N ASN A 441 -21.63 12.20 13.45
CA ASN A 441 -22.26 13.02 14.48
C ASN A 441 -23.70 12.53 14.71
N GLU A 442 -24.06 12.23 15.97
CA GLU A 442 -25.39 11.72 16.32
C GLU A 442 -26.49 12.70 15.90
N GLY A 443 -27.49 12.20 15.18
CA GLY A 443 -28.57 13.02 14.62
C GLY A 443 -28.23 13.71 13.29
N SER A 444 -27.00 13.60 12.80
CA SER A 444 -26.61 13.99 11.44
C SER A 444 -26.57 12.78 10.49
N SER A 445 -26.73 13.04 9.19
CA SER A 445 -26.41 12.08 8.13
C SER A 445 -24.98 12.21 7.61
N GLN A 446 -24.21 13.19 8.12
CA GLN A 446 -22.82 13.39 7.71
C GLN A 446 -21.90 12.31 8.27
N ARG A 447 -20.93 11.93 7.44
CA ARG A 447 -19.85 11.01 7.79
C ARG A 447 -18.53 11.57 7.26
N ALA A 448 -17.49 11.50 8.08
CA ALA A 448 -16.13 11.89 7.72
C ALA A 448 -15.26 10.64 7.63
N PHE A 449 -14.63 10.40 6.48
CA PHE A 449 -13.79 9.22 6.27
C PHE A 449 -12.48 9.32 7.09
N VAL A 450 -12.10 8.22 7.74
CA VAL A 450 -10.91 8.13 8.60
C VAL A 450 -9.85 7.22 7.98
N GLY A 451 -10.25 6.10 7.37
CA GLY A 451 -9.32 5.13 6.83
C GLY A 451 -9.94 3.76 6.60
N VAL A 452 -9.10 2.76 6.37
CA VAL A 452 -9.49 1.38 6.03
C VAL A 452 -8.77 0.39 6.93
N LEU A 453 -9.49 -0.63 7.39
CA LEU A 453 -8.92 -1.86 7.94
C LEU A 453 -8.80 -2.88 6.80
N SER A 454 -7.58 -3.24 6.42
CA SER A 454 -7.31 -4.43 5.61
C SER A 454 -6.82 -5.61 6.44
N PHE A 455 -7.14 -6.80 5.97
CA PHE A 455 -6.85 -8.09 6.61
C PHE A 455 -5.87 -8.96 5.79
N PHE A 456 -5.24 -8.41 4.74
CA PHE A 456 -4.31 -9.14 3.85
C PHE A 456 -3.23 -9.94 4.59
N ALA A 457 -2.57 -9.34 5.58
CA ALA A 457 -1.53 -9.99 6.37
C ALA A 457 -2.06 -10.92 7.49
N ASP A 458 -3.34 -10.83 7.87
CA ASP A 458 -3.89 -11.55 9.03
C ASP A 458 -4.20 -13.03 8.77
N PHE A 459 -4.30 -13.44 7.49
CA PHE A 459 -4.85 -14.75 7.16
C PHE A 459 -3.87 -15.91 7.15
N ASP A 460 -2.55 -15.68 7.02
CA ASP A 460 -1.61 -16.77 6.67
C ASP A 460 -0.12 -16.62 7.10
N HIS A 461 0.22 -15.69 8.01
CA HIS A 461 1.59 -15.61 8.56
C HIS A 461 1.69 -16.20 9.96
N ALA A 462 2.32 -17.36 10.15
CA ALA A 462 2.56 -17.87 11.52
C ALA A 462 3.63 -17.08 12.30
N GLN A 463 4.42 -16.21 11.67
CA GLN A 463 5.43 -15.38 12.34
C GLN A 463 4.87 -14.07 12.92
N HIS A 464 3.78 -13.54 12.36
CA HIS A 464 3.08 -12.32 12.82
C HIS A 464 1.58 -12.54 13.03
N GLY A 465 1.18 -13.80 13.20
CA GLY A 465 -0.21 -14.23 13.11
C GLY A 465 -1.11 -13.49 14.09
N ALA A 466 -2.33 -13.20 13.65
CA ALA A 466 -3.36 -12.53 14.43
C ALA A 466 -3.44 -13.12 15.85
N SER A 467 -2.89 -12.39 16.81
CA SER A 467 -2.78 -12.83 18.19
C SER A 467 -4.18 -13.02 18.80
N GLU A 468 -4.30 -13.83 19.85
CA GLU A 468 -5.55 -13.86 20.64
C GLU A 468 -5.89 -12.49 21.25
N GLU A 469 -4.93 -11.56 21.29
CA GLU A 469 -5.10 -10.18 21.74
C GLU A 469 -5.70 -9.25 20.67
N GLY A 470 -5.53 -9.56 19.37
CA GLY A 470 -5.95 -8.75 18.23
C GLY A 470 -4.97 -7.64 17.85
N ARG A 471 -5.17 -7.00 16.68
CA ARG A 471 -4.36 -5.86 16.22
C ARG A 471 -4.88 -4.53 16.78
N ASN A 472 -3.96 -3.60 17.02
CA ASN A 472 -4.30 -2.23 17.40
C ASN A 472 -4.11 -1.32 16.19
N PHE A 473 -5.03 -0.38 16.00
CA PHE A 473 -4.96 0.67 15.00
C PHE A 473 -5.12 2.03 15.66
N VAL A 474 -4.44 3.03 15.12
CA VAL A 474 -4.50 4.41 15.57
C VAL A 474 -4.69 5.29 14.34
N PHE A 475 -5.49 6.33 14.45
CA PHE A 475 -5.72 7.31 13.39
C PHE A 475 -5.80 8.69 14.07
N ASP A 476 -5.08 9.68 13.58
CA ASP A 476 -5.39 11.06 13.94
C ASP A 476 -6.63 11.48 13.13
N VAL A 477 -7.60 12.04 13.86
CA VAL A 477 -8.94 12.38 13.37
C VAL A 477 -9.27 13.85 13.67
N SER A 478 -8.25 14.67 13.91
CA SER A 478 -8.39 16.09 14.23
C SER A 478 -9.16 16.84 13.15
N ALA A 479 -8.90 16.51 11.88
CA ALA A 479 -9.53 17.14 10.73
C ALA A 479 -11.00 16.71 10.56
N GLN A 480 -11.27 15.41 10.70
CA GLN A 480 -12.61 14.81 10.64
C GLN A 480 -13.51 15.33 11.76
N ILE A 481 -12.96 15.55 12.96
CA ILE A 481 -13.69 16.18 14.06
C ILE A 481 -14.00 17.65 13.76
N GLN A 482 -13.07 18.41 13.17
CA GLN A 482 -13.35 19.79 12.72
C GLN A 482 -14.42 19.82 11.63
N GLN A 483 -14.35 18.93 10.65
CA GLN A 483 -15.36 18.77 9.58
C GLN A 483 -16.77 18.55 10.16
N LEU A 484 -16.91 17.62 11.11
CA LEU A 484 -18.19 17.31 11.76
C LEU A 484 -18.65 18.37 12.77
N SER A 485 -17.74 19.24 13.23
CA SER A 485 -18.03 20.34 14.17
C SER A 485 -18.56 21.60 13.48
N ALA A 486 -18.30 21.77 12.18
CA ALA A 486 -18.73 22.95 11.42
C ALA A 486 -20.26 23.07 11.31
N GLU A 487 -20.97 21.94 11.35
CA GLU A 487 -22.44 21.87 11.30
C GLU A 487 -23.01 21.54 12.69
N ARG A 488 -23.37 22.60 13.44
CA ARG A 488 -23.89 22.49 14.81
C ARG A 488 -25.14 21.60 14.94
N VAL A 489 -24.95 20.34 15.32
CA VAL A 489 -25.99 19.52 15.96
C VAL A 489 -25.88 19.68 17.47
N THR A 490 -26.79 20.44 18.08
CA THR A 490 -26.79 20.67 19.52
C THR A 490 -27.28 19.42 20.27
N GLY A 491 -26.38 18.73 20.98
CA GLY A 491 -26.71 17.63 21.90
C GLY A 491 -26.63 16.22 21.30
N GLY A 492 -25.83 16.02 20.25
CA GLY A 492 -25.46 14.69 19.74
C GLY A 492 -24.03 14.30 20.14
N GLY A 493 -23.80 13.01 20.43
CA GLY A 493 -22.46 12.45 20.65
C GLY A 493 -21.71 12.14 19.35
N ILE A 494 -20.40 11.88 19.46
CA ILE A 494 -19.59 11.35 18.35
C ILE A 494 -19.74 9.83 18.30
N GLY A 495 -19.97 9.29 17.10
CA GLY A 495 -19.92 7.87 16.81
C GLY A 495 -18.80 7.48 15.85
N VAL A 496 -18.47 6.21 15.85
CA VAL A 496 -17.61 5.58 14.85
C VAL A 496 -18.45 4.58 14.06
N ALA A 497 -18.49 4.74 12.74
CA ALA A 497 -19.15 3.85 11.81
C ALA A 497 -18.13 2.95 11.10
N PHE A 498 -18.50 1.68 10.99
CA PHE A 498 -17.76 0.64 10.28
C PHE A 498 -18.59 0.19 9.10
N VAL A 499 -18.09 0.44 7.89
CA VAL A 499 -18.76 0.09 6.64
C VAL A 499 -17.97 -1.01 5.95
N ALA A 500 -18.57 -2.19 5.81
CA ALA A 500 -17.97 -3.30 5.10
C ALA A 500 -17.84 -2.96 3.62
N SER A 501 -16.73 -3.37 2.99
CA SER A 501 -16.49 -3.14 1.58
C SER A 501 -15.83 -4.36 0.93
N ASN A 502 -16.17 -4.62 -0.34
CA ASN A 502 -15.42 -5.52 -1.21
C ASN A 502 -14.20 -4.83 -1.86
N GLY A 503 -13.97 -3.55 -1.54
CA GLY A 503 -12.87 -2.72 -2.00
C GLY A 503 -13.04 -2.14 -3.40
N VAL A 504 -14.20 -2.36 -4.03
CA VAL A 504 -14.47 -2.00 -5.42
C VAL A 504 -15.86 -1.40 -5.59
N VAL A 505 -16.09 -0.75 -6.73
CA VAL A 505 -17.37 -0.17 -7.10
C VAL A 505 -17.75 -0.64 -8.51
N GLY A 506 -19.03 -1.01 -8.68
CA GLY A 506 -19.62 -1.47 -9.94
C GLY A 506 -20.02 -2.96 -9.93
N ASP A 507 -20.98 -3.32 -10.78
CA ASP A 507 -21.61 -4.63 -10.78
C ASP A 507 -20.92 -5.64 -11.71
N ALA A 508 -20.46 -6.78 -11.18
CA ALA A 508 -20.06 -7.93 -11.98
C ALA A 508 -20.48 -9.27 -11.36
N PRO A 509 -20.78 -10.31 -12.17
CA PRO A 509 -21.10 -11.63 -11.65
C PRO A 509 -19.96 -12.20 -10.79
N GLY A 510 -20.24 -12.46 -9.51
CA GLY A 510 -19.25 -12.96 -8.56
C GLY A 510 -18.42 -11.88 -7.84
N VAL A 511 -18.72 -10.59 -8.09
CA VAL A 511 -18.27 -9.46 -7.25
C VAL A 511 -19.33 -9.13 -6.21
N ASP A 512 -20.61 -9.10 -6.62
CA ASP A 512 -21.75 -9.00 -5.70
C ASP A 512 -22.80 -10.09 -5.95
N ALA A 513 -23.24 -10.70 -4.85
CA ALA A 513 -24.27 -11.74 -4.83
C ALA A 513 -25.05 -11.76 -3.50
N ALA A 514 -25.39 -10.58 -2.96
CA ALA A 514 -26.38 -10.36 -1.89
C ALA A 514 -26.28 -11.24 -0.62
N GLY A 515 -25.08 -11.73 -0.27
CA GLY A 515 -24.90 -12.74 0.77
C GLY A 515 -23.68 -12.57 1.69
N TYR A 516 -22.81 -11.58 1.46
CA TYR A 516 -21.49 -11.50 2.10
C TYR A 516 -21.07 -10.09 2.56
N GLU A 517 -21.99 -9.14 2.60
CA GLU A 517 -21.68 -7.74 2.94
C GLU A 517 -21.49 -7.49 4.45
N ALA A 518 -21.68 -8.48 5.33
CA ALA A 518 -21.55 -8.27 6.77
C ALA A 518 -20.10 -8.42 7.22
N ALA A 519 -19.45 -7.33 7.62
CA ALA A 519 -18.19 -7.39 8.36
C ALA A 519 -18.43 -8.12 9.69
N GLN A 520 -17.55 -9.08 10.03
CA GLN A 520 -17.60 -9.87 11.25
C GLN A 520 -16.31 -9.69 12.05
N LEU A 521 -16.28 -8.69 12.93
CA LEU A 521 -15.11 -8.31 13.73
C LEU A 521 -15.47 -8.19 15.22
N ARG A 522 -14.50 -8.46 16.10
CA ARG A 522 -14.53 -8.10 17.53
C ARG A 522 -13.49 -7.01 17.79
N ILE A 523 -13.85 -5.89 18.40
CA ILE A 523 -12.94 -4.79 18.76
C ILE A 523 -13.01 -4.57 20.27
N ARG A 524 -11.91 -4.86 20.97
CA ARG A 524 -11.82 -4.80 22.45
C ARG A 524 -12.18 -3.42 23.00
N LYS A 525 -11.71 -2.35 22.36
CA LYS A 525 -12.00 -0.97 22.74
C LYS A 525 -11.96 -0.06 21.52
N ILE A 526 -12.91 0.86 21.43
CA ILE A 526 -12.87 2.02 20.53
C ILE A 526 -12.71 3.25 21.43
N ALA A 527 -11.73 4.11 21.17
CA ALA A 527 -11.50 5.32 21.96
C ALA A 527 -11.12 6.50 21.06
N ILE A 528 -11.58 7.71 21.38
CA ILE A 528 -11.03 8.96 20.86
C ILE A 528 -10.39 9.71 22.02
N ASP A 529 -9.09 9.94 21.93
CA ASP A 529 -8.34 10.80 22.85
C ASP A 529 -8.30 12.22 22.30
N VAL A 530 -8.78 13.20 23.07
CA VAL A 530 -8.62 14.62 22.76
C VAL A 530 -7.51 15.18 23.63
N THR A 531 -6.45 15.69 23.01
CA THR A 531 -5.29 16.27 23.70
C THR A 531 -5.30 17.78 23.54
N SER A 532 -5.29 18.49 24.67
CA SER A 532 -5.13 19.95 24.70
C SER A 532 -3.76 20.32 25.25
N THR A 533 -2.99 21.09 24.47
CA THR A 533 -1.74 21.72 24.92
C THR A 533 -2.04 23.11 25.50
N SER A 534 -1.29 23.48 26.55
CA SER A 534 -1.38 24.79 27.21
C SER A 534 -0.40 25.82 26.64
N GLU A 535 0.55 25.41 25.81
CA GLU A 535 1.56 26.26 25.18
C GLU A 535 1.45 26.23 23.64
N PRO A 536 1.74 27.36 22.95
CA PRO A 536 1.72 27.45 21.50
C PRO A 536 2.86 26.64 20.87
N ILE A 537 2.57 25.94 19.79
CA ILE A 537 3.55 25.16 19.02
C ILE A 537 4.32 26.13 18.11
N ASP A 538 5.63 26.28 18.34
CA ASP A 538 6.54 27.07 17.49
C ASP A 538 6.88 26.24 16.24
N LEU A 539 6.13 26.44 15.16
CA LEU A 539 6.42 25.86 13.85
C LEU A 539 7.64 26.56 13.23
N LYS A 540 8.80 25.91 13.28
CA LYS A 540 10.06 26.33 12.66
C LYS A 540 10.81 25.17 12.03
#